data_AF-A0A9D8AAW3-F1
#
_entry.id   AF-A0A9D8AAW3-F1
#
_cell.length_a   1.000
_cell.length_b   1.000
_cell.length_c   1.000
_cell.angle_alpha   90.00
_cell.angle_beta   90.00
_cell.angle_gamma   90.00
#
_symmetry.space_group_name_H-M   'P 1'
#
loop_
_entity.id
_entity.type
_entity.pdbx_description
1 polymer ?
#
loop_
_entity_poly.entity_id
_entity_poly.type
_entity_poly.pdbx_seq_one_letter_code
_entity_poly.pdbx_strand_id
1 'polypeptide(L)'
;MSQLDCEVCKKTKLFTEAKECNECKKVILFENDLDFSECPVCGCNHLYRKKDFNQAIGCIIILIGALLVPWTYGISLIVLSIIDFLLYRRIKDSVECYQCKSEYKNMVVPEELNAFDHHTAELYELGD
;
A
#
# COMPACT_ATOMS: atom_id res chain seq x y z
N MET A 1 -7.93 -10.95 5.99
CA MET A 1 -7.23 -11.96 5.18
C MET A 1 -6.07 -11.26 4.50
N SER A 2 -4.85 -11.73 4.73
CA SER A 2 -3.63 -11.15 4.17
C SER A 2 -3.62 -11.34 2.65
N GLN A 3 -3.45 -10.26 1.90
CA GLN A 3 -3.50 -10.26 0.44
C GLN A 3 -2.17 -9.78 -0.13
N LEU A 4 -1.76 -10.38 -1.24
CA LEU A 4 -0.58 -10.04 -2.01
C LEU A 4 -1.02 -9.57 -3.40
N ASP A 5 -0.70 -8.35 -3.77
CA ASP A 5 -0.79 -7.89 -5.16
C ASP A 5 0.59 -8.02 -5.80
N CYS A 6 0.75 -9.02 -6.66
CA CYS A 6 2.04 -9.32 -7.28
C CYS A 6 2.09 -8.73 -8.70
N GLU A 7 2.94 -7.71 -8.91
CA GLU A 7 3.12 -7.08 -10.22
C GLU A 7 3.80 -8.02 -11.23
N VAL A 8 4.68 -8.92 -10.76
CA VAL A 8 5.35 -9.93 -11.60
C VAL A 8 4.32 -10.90 -12.20
N CYS A 9 3.37 -11.36 -11.39
CA CYS A 9 2.30 -12.27 -11.83
C CYS A 9 1.07 -11.55 -12.41
N LYS A 10 1.00 -10.22 -12.27
CA LYS A 10 -0.19 -9.38 -12.52
C LYS A 10 -1.48 -9.94 -11.90
N LYS A 11 -1.38 -10.51 -10.70
CA LYS A 11 -2.51 -11.13 -10.00
C LYS A 11 -2.49 -10.78 -8.52
N THR A 12 -3.66 -10.41 -8.00
CA THR A 12 -3.94 -10.38 -6.57
C THR A 12 -4.19 -11.81 -6.10
N LYS A 13 -3.39 -12.29 -5.16
CA LYS A 13 -3.50 -13.64 -4.58
C LYS A 13 -3.63 -13.57 -3.07
N LEU A 14 -4.20 -14.61 -2.48
CA LEU A 14 -4.06 -14.80 -1.04
C LEU A 14 -2.63 -15.22 -0.70
N PHE A 15 -2.18 -14.84 0.50
CA PHE A 15 -0.84 -15.16 0.98
C PHE A 15 -0.52 -16.66 0.91
N THR A 16 -1.52 -17.51 1.18
CA THR A 16 -1.42 -18.97 1.08
C THR A 16 -1.22 -19.47 -0.35
N GLU A 17 -1.86 -18.85 -1.35
CA GLU A 17 -1.71 -19.19 -2.77
C GLU A 17 -0.40 -18.66 -3.36
N ALA A 18 0.15 -17.58 -2.80
CA ALA A 18 1.44 -17.05 -3.20
C ALA A 18 2.58 -18.03 -2.91
N LYS A 19 2.43 -18.89 -1.88
CA LYS A 19 3.38 -19.95 -1.56
C LYS A 19 3.54 -20.98 -2.69
N GLU A 20 2.52 -21.17 -3.52
CA GLU A 20 2.55 -22.16 -4.60
C GLU A 20 2.90 -21.53 -5.96
N CYS A 21 3.44 -20.31 -5.95
CA CYS A 21 3.73 -19.56 -7.17
C CYS A 21 5.12 -19.87 -7.72
N ASN A 22 5.21 -20.45 -8.92
CA ASN A 22 6.48 -20.72 -9.60
C ASN A 22 7.28 -19.47 -9.99
N GLU A 23 6.64 -18.31 -10.10
CA GLU A 23 7.29 -17.05 -10.50
C GLU A 23 7.97 -16.33 -9.33
N CYS A 24 7.71 -16.73 -8.08
CA CYS A 24 8.29 -16.09 -6.90
C CYS A 24 9.66 -16.68 -6.61
N LYS A 25 10.70 -15.84 -6.49
CA LYS A 25 12.07 -16.32 -6.21
C LYS A 25 12.26 -16.89 -4.81
N LYS A 26 11.60 -16.31 -3.80
CA LYS A 26 11.85 -16.63 -2.38
C LYS A 26 10.56 -16.99 -1.65
N VAL A 27 10.00 -18.14 -2.04
CA VAL A 27 8.76 -18.70 -1.49
C VAL A 27 8.86 -19.00 0.03
N ILE A 28 10.06 -19.34 0.52
CA ILE A 28 10.32 -19.74 1.92
C ILE A 28 10.00 -18.63 2.93
N LEU A 29 10.05 -17.36 2.51
CA LEU A 29 9.67 -16.22 3.35
C LEU A 29 8.16 -16.12 3.60
N PHE A 30 7.32 -16.78 2.79
CA PHE A 30 5.88 -16.88 3.07
C PHE A 30 5.59 -17.86 4.24
N GLU A 31 6.60 -18.62 4.69
CA GLU A 31 6.47 -19.73 5.63
C GLU A 31 6.85 -19.33 7.07
N ASN A 32 7.69 -18.29 7.22
CA ASN A 32 8.02 -17.66 8.49
C ASN A 32 7.29 -16.31 8.59
N ASP A 33 7.17 -15.75 9.80
CA ASP A 33 6.69 -14.37 9.99
C ASP A 33 7.54 -13.44 9.10
N LEU A 34 6.92 -12.61 8.24
CA LEU A 34 7.70 -11.75 7.36
C LEU A 34 8.31 -10.63 8.18
N ASP A 35 9.61 -10.70 8.39
CA ASP A 35 10.38 -9.58 8.95
C ASP A 35 10.51 -8.41 7.97
N PHE A 36 9.97 -8.53 6.74
CA PHE A 36 10.08 -7.54 5.66
C PHE A 36 11.52 -7.08 5.36
N SER A 37 12.52 -7.88 5.77
CA SER A 37 13.92 -7.68 5.45
C SER A 37 14.18 -7.87 3.96
N GLU A 38 13.41 -8.73 3.30
CA GLU A 38 13.51 -9.01 1.88
C GLU A 38 12.16 -9.34 1.24
N CYS A 39 12.04 -9.01 -0.04
CA CYS A 39 10.85 -9.23 -0.83
C CYS A 39 10.79 -10.68 -1.31
N PRO A 40 9.72 -11.45 -0.99
CA PRO A 40 9.60 -12.84 -1.41
C PRO A 40 9.39 -13.04 -2.92
N VAL A 41 9.00 -11.99 -3.64
CA VAL A 41 8.78 -12.03 -5.08
C VAL A 41 10.10 -11.86 -5.84
N CYS A 42 10.83 -10.75 -5.62
CA CYS A 42 12.05 -10.42 -6.36
C CYS A 42 13.37 -10.69 -5.60
N GLY A 43 13.33 -10.80 -4.27
CA GLY A 43 14.51 -10.95 -3.41
C GLY A 43 15.19 -9.64 -3.00
N CYS A 44 14.58 -8.48 -3.26
CA CYS A 44 15.11 -7.17 -2.90
C CYS A 44 14.98 -6.88 -1.39
N ASN A 45 15.97 -6.22 -0.78
CA ASN A 45 15.94 -5.86 0.65
C ASN A 45 15.28 -4.49 0.93
N HIS A 46 14.84 -3.78 -0.10
CA HIS A 46 14.22 -2.47 0.03
C HIS A 46 12.70 -2.61 -0.08
N LEU A 47 12.05 -2.58 1.08
CA LEU A 47 10.59 -2.51 1.23
C LEU A 47 10.25 -1.26 2.05
N TYR A 48 9.11 -0.65 1.74
CA TYR A 48 8.66 0.54 2.46
C TYR A 48 7.19 0.41 2.84
N ARG A 49 6.85 1.06 3.96
CA ARG A 49 5.47 1.17 4.40
C ARG A 49 4.75 2.24 3.61
N LYS A 50 3.61 1.88 3.04
CA LYS A 50 2.72 2.74 2.28
C LYS A 50 1.33 2.65 2.86
N LYS A 51 0.65 3.80 2.97
CA LYS A 51 -0.74 3.83 3.40
C LYS A 51 -1.62 3.51 2.20
N ASP A 52 -2.48 2.49 2.32
CA ASP A 52 -3.38 2.05 1.25
C ASP A 52 -4.56 3.02 1.11
N PHE A 53 -4.27 4.29 0.80
CA PHE A 53 -5.32 5.27 0.61
C PHE A 53 -5.97 5.07 -0.74
N ASN A 54 -7.23 4.61 -0.72
CA ASN A 54 -8.01 4.53 -1.92
C ASN A 54 -8.31 5.95 -2.44
N GLN A 55 -7.57 6.36 -3.47
CA GLN A 55 -7.71 7.67 -4.11
C GLN A 55 -9.16 7.93 -4.56
N ALA A 56 -9.91 6.89 -4.95
CA ALA A 56 -11.32 7.04 -5.34
C ALA A 56 -12.19 7.53 -4.19
N ILE A 57 -11.93 7.10 -2.95
CA ILE A 57 -12.68 7.55 -1.77
C ILE A 57 -12.46 9.05 -1.55
N GLY A 58 -11.20 9.49 -1.58
CA GLY A 58 -10.88 10.92 -1.45
C GLY A 58 -11.54 11.77 -2.54
N CYS A 59 -11.50 11.32 -3.79
CA CYS A 59 -12.17 12.01 -4.90
C CYS A 59 -13.68 12.14 -4.70
N ILE A 60 -14.36 11.08 -4.25
CA ILE A 60 -15.80 11.10 -3.99
C ILE A 60 -16.15 12.11 -2.90
N ILE A 61 -15.36 12.17 -1.82
CA ILE A 61 -15.59 13.09 -0.70
C ILE A 61 -15.45 14.55 -1.16
N ILE A 62 -14.39 14.86 -1.92
CA ILE A 62 -14.16 16.19 -2.48
C ILE A 62 -15.31 16.58 -3.43
N LEU A 63 -15.76 15.66 -4.29
CA LEU A 63 -16.88 15.89 -5.21
C LEU A 63 -18.18 16.22 -4.46
N ILE A 64 -18.52 15.43 -3.44
CA ILE A 64 -19.70 15.67 -2.60
C ILE A 64 -19.57 17.04 -1.92
N GLY A 65 -18.38 17.39 -1.44
CA GLY A 65 -18.11 18.70 -0.86
C GLY A 65 -18.38 19.84 -1.81
N ALA A 66 -17.78 19.79 -3.00
CA ALA A 66 -17.92 20.80 -4.04
C ALA A 66 -19.39 21.04 -4.41
N LEU A 67 -20.20 19.99 -4.53
CA LEU A 67 -21.63 20.09 -4.82
C LEU A 67 -22.43 20.72 -3.68
N LEU A 68 -22.02 20.50 -2.43
CA LEU A 68 -22.71 21.03 -1.24
C LEU A 68 -22.28 22.45 -0.86
N VAL A 69 -21.14 22.95 -1.34
CA VAL A 69 -20.64 24.31 -1.05
C VAL A 69 -21.68 25.41 -1.33
N PRO A 70 -22.30 25.50 -2.53
CA PRO A 70 -23.21 26.60 -2.83
C PRO A 70 -24.44 26.66 -1.93
N TRP A 71 -24.85 25.52 -1.34
CA TRP A 71 -25.99 25.46 -0.42
C TRP A 71 -25.60 25.74 1.04
N THR A 72 -24.38 25.42 1.44
CA THR A 72 -23.94 25.40 2.85
C THR A 72 -22.98 26.53 3.21
N TYR A 73 -22.72 27.47 2.30
CA TYR A 73 -21.78 28.59 2.51
C TYR A 73 -20.38 28.14 3.01
N GLY A 74 -19.95 26.94 2.63
CA GLY A 74 -18.63 26.40 2.98
C GLY A 74 -18.55 25.59 4.28
N ILE A 75 -19.64 25.48 5.07
CA ILE A 75 -19.66 24.62 6.27
C ILE A 75 -19.44 23.15 5.91
N SER A 76 -19.90 22.71 4.72
CA SER A 76 -19.66 21.36 4.22
C SER A 76 -18.18 20.99 4.17
N LEU A 77 -17.29 21.94 3.90
CA LEU A 77 -15.85 21.70 3.80
C LEU A 77 -15.24 21.33 5.15
N ILE A 78 -15.69 21.96 6.24
CA ILE A 78 -15.20 21.64 7.59
C ILE A 78 -15.62 20.21 7.96
N VAL A 79 -16.87 19.86 7.71
CA VAL A 79 -17.39 18.51 8.02
C VAL A 79 -16.64 17.46 7.20
N LEU A 80 -16.41 17.70 5.91
CA LEU A 80 -15.71 16.76 5.06
C LEU A 80 -14.23 16.65 5.41
N SER A 81 -13.57 17.74 5.79
CA SER A 81 -12.19 17.70 6.28
C SER A 81 -12.05 16.84 7.55
N ILE A 82 -13.03 16.88 8.45
CA ILE A 82 -13.06 15.99 9.62
C ILE A 82 -13.26 14.53 9.21
N ILE A 83 -14.16 14.27 8.25
CA ILE A 83 -14.39 12.93 7.71
C ILE A 83 -13.12 12.39 7.04
N ASP A 84 -12.45 13.20 6.23
CA ASP A 84 -11.18 12.87 5.58
C ASP A 84 -10.11 12.55 6.62
N PHE A 85 -10.01 13.32 7.70
CA PHE A 85 -9.07 13.03 8.78
C PHE A 85 -9.40 11.70 9.49
N LEU A 86 -10.67 11.41 9.75
CA LEU A 86 -11.09 10.15 10.36
C LEU A 86 -10.81 8.96 9.44
N LEU A 87 -11.06 9.10 8.13
CA LEU A 87 -10.68 8.11 7.12
C LEU A 87 -9.18 7.93 7.06
N TYR A 88 -8.41 9.03 7.04
CA TYR A 88 -6.96 9.02 7.07
C TYR A 88 -6.46 8.18 8.25
N ARG A 89 -7.06 8.34 9.43
CA ARG A 89 -6.68 7.58 10.62
C ARG A 89 -7.11 6.10 10.58
N ARG A 90 -8.12 5.75 9.79
CA ARG A 90 -8.68 4.39 9.68
C ARG A 90 -8.01 3.53 8.62
N ILE A 91 -7.35 4.13 7.63
CA ILE A 91 -6.67 3.36 6.58
C ILE A 91 -5.55 2.54 7.20
N LYS A 92 -5.51 1.28 6.80
CA LYS A 92 -4.49 0.33 7.21
C LYS A 92 -3.22 0.54 6.42
N ASP A 93 -2.13 0.16 7.06
CA ASP A 93 -0.82 0.15 6.44
C ASP A 93 -0.67 -1.06 5.52
N SER A 94 0.04 -0.82 4.43
CA SER A 94 0.47 -1.80 3.46
C SER A 94 1.98 -1.66 3.28
N VAL A 95 2.61 -2.70 2.74
CA VAL A 95 4.04 -2.67 2.41
C VAL A 95 4.17 -2.83 0.91
N GLU A 96 5.05 -2.05 0.30
CA GLU A 96 5.36 -2.16 -1.13
C GLU A 96 6.86 -2.37 -1.32
N CYS A 97 7.24 -3.15 -2.33
CA CYS A 97 8.64 -3.34 -2.71
C CYS A 97 9.07 -2.29 -3.75
N TYR A 98 10.24 -1.69 -3.60
CA TYR A 98 10.76 -0.71 -4.56
C TYR A 98 11.02 -1.28 -5.96
N GLN A 99 11.47 -2.53 -6.04
CA GLN A 99 11.92 -3.10 -7.31
C GLN A 99 10.76 -3.69 -8.13
N CYS A 100 9.98 -4.59 -7.54
CA CYS A 100 8.90 -5.27 -8.25
C CYS A 100 7.52 -4.66 -8.01
N LYS A 101 7.42 -3.59 -7.21
CA LYS A 101 6.17 -2.89 -6.87
C LYS A 101 5.04 -3.79 -6.34
N SER A 102 5.39 -4.98 -5.82
CA SER A 102 4.42 -5.88 -5.21
C SER A 102 3.94 -5.30 -3.89
N GLU A 103 2.63 -5.26 -3.69
CA GLU A 103 1.97 -4.65 -2.54
C GLU A 103 1.41 -5.74 -1.61
N TYR A 104 1.72 -5.63 -0.32
CA TYR A 104 1.31 -6.58 0.71
C TYR A 104 0.32 -5.90 1.66
N LYS A 105 -0.92 -6.41 1.71
CA LYS A 105 -2.04 -5.80 2.45
C LYS A 105 -2.50 -6.68 3.61
N ASN A 106 -3.07 -6.02 4.62
CA ASN A 106 -3.71 -6.67 5.78
C ASN A 106 -2.77 -7.57 6.60
N MET A 107 -1.51 -7.14 6.77
CA MET A 107 -0.52 -7.83 7.60
C MET A 107 0.04 -6.90 8.67
N VAL A 108 0.65 -7.48 9.70
CA VAL A 108 1.30 -6.71 10.76
C VAL A 108 2.57 -6.13 10.18
N VAL A 109 2.60 -4.82 9.95
CA VAL A 109 3.79 -4.12 9.45
C VAL A 109 4.65 -3.75 10.66
N PRO A 110 5.92 -4.17 10.75
CA PRO A 110 6.81 -3.76 11.82
C PRO A 110 7.02 -2.25 11.77
N GLU A 111 7.04 -1.62 12.94
CA GLU A 111 7.21 -0.17 13.07
C GLU A 111 8.62 0.31 12.64
N GLU A 112 9.59 -0.62 12.60
CA GLU A 112 10.95 -0.42 12.11
C GLU A 112 11.03 -0.25 10.58
N LEU A 113 9.96 -0.59 9.85
CA LEU A 113 9.92 -0.42 8.40
C LEU A 113 9.79 1.06 8.06
N ASN A 114 10.79 1.58 7.34
CA ASN A 114 10.83 2.97 6.96
C ASN A 114 9.67 3.34 6.01
N ALA A 115 9.25 4.61 6.09
CA ALA A 115 8.33 5.19 5.13
C ALA A 115 9.00 5.32 3.75
N PHE A 116 8.19 5.60 2.72
CA PHE A 116 8.68 5.83 1.37
C PHE A 116 9.77 6.92 1.32
N ASP A 117 10.97 6.51 0.94
CA ASP A 117 12.10 7.35 0.59
C ASP A 117 12.20 7.52 -0.93
N HIS A 118 12.27 8.78 -1.39
CA HIS A 118 12.28 9.12 -2.81
C HIS A 118 13.62 8.80 -3.48
N HIS A 119 14.73 9.05 -2.78
CA HIS A 119 16.06 8.77 -3.29
C HIS A 119 16.24 7.27 -3.59
N THR A 120 15.74 6.40 -2.72
CA THR A 120 15.71 4.96 -2.95
C THR A 120 14.87 4.60 -4.18
N ALA A 121 13.71 5.25 -4.39
CA ALA A 121 12.91 5.01 -5.59
C ALA A 121 13.66 5.37 -6.88
N GLU A 122 14.29 6.54 -6.92
CA GLU A 122 15.05 7.01 -8.09
C GLU A 122 16.20 6.06 -8.44
N LEU A 123 16.87 5.48 -7.44
CA LEU A 123 17.93 4.49 -7.67
C LEU A 123 17.44 3.24 -8.40
N TYR A 124 16.23 2.76 -8.09
CA TYR A 124 15.64 1.60 -8.76
C TYR A 124 15.11 1.93 -10.16
N GLU A 125 14.71 3.17 -10.42
CA GLU A 125 14.26 3.60 -11.76
C GLU A 125 15.43 3.85 -12.73
N LEU A 126 16.59 4.28 -12.22
CA LEU A 126 17.78 4.57 -13.02
C LEU A 126 18.74 3.38 -13.16
N GLY A 127 18.58 2.34 -12.33
CA GLY A 127 19.51 1.22 -12.19
C GLY A 127 19.17 -0.06 -12.98
N ASP A 128 18.09 -0.07 -13.77
CA ASP A 128 17.70 -1.17 -14.68
C ASP A 128 18.31 -1.02 -16.09
#